data_AF-A0A950QQA9-F1
#
_entry.id   AF-A0A950QQA9-F1
#
_cell.length_a   1.000
_cell.length_b   1.000
_cell.length_c   1.000
_cell.angle_alpha   90.00
_cell.angle_beta   90.00
_cell.angle_gamma   90.00
#
_symmetry.space_group_name_H-M   'P 1'
#
loop_
_entity.id
_entity.type
_entity.pdbx_description
1 polymer ?
#
loop_
_entity_poly.entity_id
_entity_poly.type
_entity_poly.pdbx_seq_one_letter_code
_entity_poly.pdbx_strand_id
1 'polypeptide(L)'
;MDGPSVTPEVISVAATNGVTAVDIPLVVNSPDGIAGTYAHTQTLDFAPILTLVTANVVYVGRGCPATQTDPADPYPSGNLSGQIFLIDRGLCNVSLKIDHAARAGTTAALIGLVAPGDAIPFSNGGETQFVPSLVITQSDSNSIKSALASSAVNVTLSPANAIPLAGNVAGYSSRGPNASYNMLKPDISAPLAVSLSFGTYRLNATQTFRKKLVIEITATRLASIKSQTSTAMQRTRAQHLHSPFWHSTITSPALLRI
;
A
#
# COMPACT_ATOMS: atom_id res chain seq x y z
N MET A 1 -15.12 19.97 -5.39
CA MET A 1 -14.05 19.78 -4.38
C MET A 1 -12.77 19.99 -5.14
N ASP A 2 -12.28 21.23 -5.14
CA ASP A 2 -11.23 21.67 -6.03
C ASP A 2 -9.89 21.54 -5.32
N GLY A 3 -9.08 20.55 -5.74
CA GLY A 3 -7.74 20.35 -5.23
C GLY A 3 -6.76 21.39 -5.78
N PRO A 4 -5.57 21.57 -5.17
CA PRO A 4 -4.56 22.53 -5.64
C PRO A 4 -4.08 22.28 -7.08
N SER A 5 -4.40 21.12 -7.66
CA SER A 5 -4.09 20.77 -9.04
C SER A 5 -4.99 21.45 -10.08
N VAL A 6 -6.12 22.08 -9.72
CA VAL A 6 -7.08 22.65 -10.69
C VAL A 6 -6.76 24.09 -11.12
N THR A 7 -5.89 24.80 -10.39
CA THR A 7 -5.46 26.15 -10.75
C THR A 7 -3.99 26.17 -11.20
N PRO A 8 -3.62 26.91 -12.26
CA PRO A 8 -2.24 26.92 -12.76
C PRO A 8 -1.22 27.48 -11.78
N GLU A 9 -1.65 28.44 -10.96
CA GLU A 9 -0.79 29.26 -10.10
C GLU A 9 -0.35 28.54 -8.82
N VAL A 10 -0.94 27.38 -8.51
CA VAL A 10 -0.70 26.65 -7.26
C VAL A 10 0.16 25.43 -7.53
N ILE A 11 1.21 25.22 -6.74
CA ILE A 11 2.02 24.00 -6.77
C ILE A 11 1.20 22.84 -6.19
N SER A 12 1.11 21.75 -6.93
CA SER A 12 0.52 20.49 -6.53
C SER A 12 1.58 19.41 -6.42
N VAL A 13 1.42 18.55 -5.42
CA VAL A 13 2.42 17.54 -5.04
C VAL A 13 1.87 16.15 -5.32
N ALA A 14 2.59 15.37 -6.13
CA ALA A 14 2.36 13.94 -6.28
C ALA A 14 2.76 13.23 -4.99
N ALA A 15 1.91 12.36 -4.48
CA ALA A 15 2.28 11.50 -3.38
C ALA A 15 3.21 10.38 -3.88
N THR A 16 4.34 10.19 -3.18
CA THR A 16 5.16 8.98 -3.33
C THR A 16 5.11 8.15 -2.06
N ASN A 17 5.30 6.84 -2.26
CA ASN A 17 5.39 5.87 -1.19
C ASN A 17 6.62 6.17 -0.30
N GLY A 18 6.42 6.04 1.01
CA GLY A 18 7.47 6.25 2.01
C GLY A 18 8.54 5.16 1.99
N VAL A 19 9.66 5.39 2.69
CA VAL A 19 10.81 4.46 2.72
C VAL A 19 10.52 3.10 3.37
N THR A 20 9.41 2.99 4.11
CA THR A 20 8.94 1.76 4.73
C THR A 20 7.86 1.05 3.92
N ALA A 21 7.39 1.66 2.83
CA ALA A 21 6.38 1.04 1.97
C ALA A 21 7.02 -0.10 1.18
N VAL A 22 6.38 -1.26 1.23
CA VAL A 22 6.84 -2.47 0.56
C VAL A 22 5.67 -3.21 -0.07
N ASP A 23 5.93 -3.88 -1.18
CA ASP A 23 5.05 -4.92 -1.72
C ASP A 23 5.65 -6.29 -1.48
N ILE A 24 4.81 -7.28 -1.18
CA ILE A 24 5.24 -8.67 -0.99
C ILE A 24 4.89 -9.44 -2.25
N PRO A 25 5.88 -9.86 -3.06
CA PRO A 25 5.60 -10.63 -4.27
C PRO A 25 5.15 -12.05 -3.92
N LEU A 26 4.44 -12.67 -4.86
CA LEU A 26 4.22 -14.12 -4.84
C LEU A 26 5.45 -14.81 -5.45
N VAL A 27 6.07 -15.71 -4.72
CA VAL A 27 7.15 -16.55 -5.26
C VAL A 27 6.59 -17.93 -5.56
N VAL A 28 6.63 -18.34 -6.82
CA VAL A 28 6.29 -19.70 -7.23
C VAL A 28 7.58 -20.51 -7.30
N ASN A 29 7.68 -21.55 -6.46
CA ASN A 29 8.87 -22.41 -6.37
C ASN A 29 8.82 -23.55 -7.37
N SER A 30 7.62 -24.09 -7.65
CA SER A 30 7.40 -25.17 -8.61
C SER A 30 5.97 -25.13 -9.15
N PRO A 31 5.70 -25.72 -10.33
CA PRO A 31 6.65 -26.36 -11.25
C PRO A 31 7.51 -25.35 -12.02
N ASP A 32 8.66 -25.79 -12.57
CA ASP A 32 9.64 -24.94 -13.27
C ASP A 32 9.04 -24.09 -14.40
N GLY A 33 7.99 -24.60 -15.06
CA GLY A 33 7.31 -23.90 -16.17
C GLY A 33 6.58 -22.61 -15.76
N ILE A 34 6.27 -22.44 -14.48
CA ILE A 34 5.68 -21.20 -13.93
C ILE A 34 6.47 -20.66 -12.72
N ALA A 35 7.63 -21.25 -12.42
CA ALA A 35 8.46 -20.82 -11.31
C ALA A 35 8.99 -19.40 -11.56
N GLY A 36 8.99 -18.57 -10.52
CA GLY A 36 9.38 -17.18 -10.64
C GLY A 36 8.80 -16.28 -9.55
N THR A 37 9.20 -15.01 -9.60
CA THR A 37 8.71 -13.97 -8.70
C THR A 37 7.70 -13.11 -9.42
N TYR A 38 6.47 -13.09 -8.91
CA TYR A 38 5.34 -12.33 -9.43
C TYR A 38 5.14 -11.10 -8.54
N ALA A 39 5.52 -9.94 -9.04
CA ALA A 39 5.54 -8.69 -8.27
C ALA A 39 4.22 -7.89 -8.34
N HIS A 40 3.31 -8.23 -9.25
CA HIS A 40 2.02 -7.54 -9.43
C HIS A 40 0.98 -8.06 -8.44
N THR A 41 1.23 -7.81 -7.16
CA THR A 41 0.46 -8.35 -6.05
C THR A 41 0.05 -7.25 -5.10
N GLN A 42 -1.00 -7.49 -4.31
CA GLN A 42 -1.47 -6.53 -3.33
C GLN A 42 -1.70 -7.19 -1.97
N THR A 43 -1.12 -6.60 -0.92
CA THR A 43 -1.32 -7.02 0.46
C THR A 43 -2.65 -6.51 1.03
N LEU A 44 -3.12 -7.19 2.07
CA LEU A 44 -4.35 -6.84 2.79
C LEU A 44 -4.01 -6.50 4.24
N ASP A 45 -4.28 -5.27 4.67
CA ASP A 45 -3.94 -4.80 6.01
C ASP A 45 -4.60 -5.62 7.14
N PHE A 46 -5.79 -6.15 6.89
CA PHE A 46 -6.53 -6.97 7.86
C PHE A 46 -6.08 -8.44 7.89
N ALA A 47 -5.27 -8.87 6.92
CA ALA A 47 -4.78 -10.24 6.78
C ALA A 47 -3.28 -10.24 6.40
N PRO A 48 -2.42 -9.62 7.22
CA PRO A 48 -1.04 -9.32 6.85
C PRO A 48 -0.18 -10.58 6.76
N ILE A 49 0.80 -10.55 5.86
CA ILE A 49 1.87 -11.54 5.80
C ILE A 49 2.99 -11.05 6.71
N LEU A 50 3.09 -11.63 7.91
CA LEU A 50 4.08 -11.25 8.92
C LEU A 50 5.23 -12.26 9.04
N THR A 51 5.01 -13.49 8.58
CA THR A 51 5.98 -14.58 8.62
C THR A 51 6.02 -15.28 7.28
N LEU A 52 7.12 -16.00 7.03
CA LEU A 52 7.25 -16.89 5.88
C LEU A 52 6.14 -17.95 5.91
N VAL A 53 5.45 -18.13 4.79
CA VAL A 53 4.52 -19.23 4.55
C VAL A 53 4.90 -19.88 3.21
N THR A 54 5.20 -21.18 3.24
CA THR A 54 5.49 -21.96 2.05
C THR A 54 4.66 -23.24 2.08
N ALA A 55 3.84 -23.46 1.05
CA ALA A 55 3.00 -24.63 0.94
C ALA A 55 2.48 -24.82 -0.50
N ASN A 56 1.87 -25.97 -0.74
CA ASN A 56 1.23 -26.25 -2.02
C ASN A 56 -0.08 -25.47 -2.15
N VAL A 57 -0.39 -25.04 -3.36
CA VAL A 57 -1.62 -24.34 -3.71
C VAL A 57 -2.72 -25.33 -4.04
N VAL A 58 -3.91 -25.08 -3.50
CA VAL A 58 -5.15 -25.74 -3.91
C VAL A 58 -6.12 -24.70 -4.41
N TYR A 59 -6.66 -24.91 -5.61
CA TYR A 59 -7.76 -24.10 -6.11
C TYR A 59 -9.07 -24.54 -5.48
N VAL A 60 -9.77 -23.63 -4.81
CA VAL A 60 -11.01 -23.91 -4.07
C VAL A 60 -12.23 -23.18 -4.65
N GLY A 61 -12.12 -22.67 -5.88
CA GLY A 61 -13.20 -21.92 -6.52
C GLY A 61 -13.39 -20.54 -5.89
N ARG A 62 -14.64 -20.10 -5.77
CA ARG A 62 -15.00 -18.80 -5.17
C ARG A 62 -14.97 -18.82 -3.64
N GLY A 63 -15.18 -19.97 -3.01
CA GLY A 63 -15.11 -20.13 -1.55
C GLY A 63 -16.03 -19.25 -0.71
N CYS A 64 -17.20 -18.89 -1.22
CA CYS A 64 -18.19 -18.16 -0.42
C CYS A 64 -18.82 -19.05 0.64
N PRO A 65 -18.94 -18.57 1.91
CA PRO A 65 -19.68 -19.29 2.94
C PRO A 65 -21.19 -19.29 2.63
N ALA A 66 -21.92 -20.20 3.28
CA ALA A 66 -23.38 -20.26 3.17
C ALA A 66 -24.01 -18.96 3.69
N THR A 67 -25.06 -18.50 3.01
CA THR A 67 -25.93 -17.43 3.48
C THR A 67 -27.28 -18.03 3.92
N GLN A 68 -28.23 -17.17 4.27
CA GLN A 68 -29.60 -17.61 4.56
C GLN A 68 -30.30 -18.20 3.32
N THR A 69 -29.91 -17.77 2.12
CA THR A 69 -30.57 -18.09 0.86
C THR A 69 -29.74 -18.99 -0.04
N ASP A 70 -28.42 -19.00 0.11
CA ASP A 70 -27.50 -19.69 -0.79
C ASP A 70 -26.61 -20.67 -0.02
N PRO A 71 -26.43 -21.91 -0.52
CA PRO A 71 -25.48 -22.84 0.07
C PRO A 71 -24.04 -22.33 -0.06
N ALA A 72 -23.15 -22.83 0.79
CA ALA A 72 -21.72 -22.53 0.68
C ALA A 72 -21.17 -23.06 -0.65
N ASP A 73 -20.21 -22.33 -1.24
CA ASP A 73 -19.43 -22.86 -2.33
C ASP A 73 -18.64 -24.09 -1.81
N PRO A 74 -18.77 -25.27 -2.44
CA PRO A 74 -18.10 -26.46 -1.98
C PRO A 74 -16.59 -26.35 -2.19
N TYR A 75 -15.82 -26.71 -1.17
CA TYR A 75 -14.38 -26.96 -1.34
C TYR A 75 -14.12 -28.35 -1.91
N PRO A 76 -13.05 -28.51 -2.69
CA PRO A 76 -12.68 -29.82 -3.23
C PRO A 76 -12.43 -30.82 -2.10
N SER A 77 -12.83 -32.08 -2.33
CA SER A 77 -12.56 -33.16 -1.39
C SER A 77 -11.07 -33.46 -1.28
N GLY A 78 -10.57 -33.72 -0.08
CA GLY A 78 -9.18 -34.08 0.16
C GLY A 78 -8.63 -33.45 1.43
N ASN A 79 -7.33 -33.66 1.69
CA ASN A 79 -6.67 -32.98 2.79
C ASN A 79 -6.31 -31.55 2.36
N LEU A 80 -7.06 -30.58 2.85
CA LEU A 80 -6.84 -29.16 2.57
C LEU A 80 -6.01 -28.47 3.67
N SER A 81 -5.79 -29.15 4.80
CA SER A 81 -5.11 -28.57 5.95
C SER A 81 -3.66 -28.25 5.63
N GLY A 82 -3.21 -27.05 6.01
CA GLY A 82 -1.83 -26.58 5.80
C GLY A 82 -1.50 -26.23 4.35
N GLN A 83 -2.47 -26.29 3.41
CA GLN A 83 -2.29 -25.84 2.03
C GLN A 83 -2.64 -24.35 1.88
N ILE A 84 -2.18 -23.72 0.80
CA ILE A 84 -2.51 -22.34 0.44
C ILE A 84 -3.71 -22.37 -0.49
N PHE A 85 -4.77 -21.66 -0.17
CA PHE A 85 -5.97 -21.67 -1.00
C PHE A 85 -5.90 -20.58 -2.06
N LEU A 86 -6.05 -20.95 -3.32
CA LEU A 86 -6.34 -20.01 -4.40
C LEU A 86 -7.86 -19.86 -4.56
N ILE A 87 -8.34 -18.64 -4.32
CA ILE A 87 -9.76 -18.29 -4.28
C ILE A 87 -10.05 -17.23 -5.32
N ASP A 88 -11.04 -17.46 -6.19
CA ASP A 88 -11.47 -16.48 -7.17
C ASP A 88 -12.30 -15.35 -6.51
N ARG A 89 -11.97 -14.11 -6.89
CA ARG A 89 -12.71 -12.91 -6.51
C ARG A 89 -14.12 -12.94 -7.11
N GLY A 90 -15.13 -12.62 -6.29
CA GLY A 90 -16.52 -12.43 -6.75
C GLY A 90 -17.57 -12.97 -5.77
N LEU A 91 -18.84 -12.63 -6.03
CA LEU A 91 -20.04 -12.99 -5.27
C LEU A 91 -20.10 -12.48 -3.80
N CYS A 92 -19.14 -12.86 -2.97
CA CYS A 92 -19.05 -12.48 -1.56
C CYS A 92 -17.78 -11.65 -1.28
N ASN A 93 -17.75 -11.02 -0.11
CA ASN A 93 -16.64 -10.18 0.34
C ASN A 93 -15.33 -11.00 0.45
N VAL A 94 -14.20 -10.35 0.15
CA VAL A 94 -12.88 -10.99 0.24
C VAL A 94 -12.56 -11.43 1.67
N SER A 95 -12.92 -10.62 2.66
CA SER A 95 -12.74 -10.97 4.07
C SER A 95 -13.56 -12.20 4.49
N LEU A 96 -14.81 -12.35 4.01
CA LEU A 96 -15.62 -13.57 4.21
C LEU A 96 -14.95 -14.81 3.62
N LYS A 97 -14.38 -14.70 2.43
CA LYS A 97 -13.66 -15.81 1.78
C LYS A 97 -12.46 -16.26 2.62
N ILE A 98 -11.68 -15.30 3.12
CA ILE A 98 -10.49 -15.58 3.94
C ILE A 98 -10.89 -16.20 5.28
N ASP A 99 -11.94 -15.69 5.94
CA ASP A 99 -12.46 -16.27 7.18
C ASP A 99 -12.95 -17.71 6.99
N HIS A 100 -13.70 -17.94 5.92
CA HIS A 100 -14.17 -19.27 5.56
C HIS A 100 -13.02 -20.23 5.23
N ALA A 101 -12.01 -19.78 4.47
CA ALA A 101 -10.81 -20.56 4.18
C ALA A 101 -9.98 -20.86 5.43
N ALA A 102 -9.83 -19.90 6.33
CA ALA A 102 -9.14 -20.08 7.61
C ALA A 102 -9.79 -21.16 8.47
N ARG A 103 -11.13 -21.18 8.55
CA ARG A 103 -11.88 -22.23 9.26
C ARG A 103 -11.73 -23.61 8.62
N ALA A 104 -11.48 -23.67 7.31
CA ALA A 104 -11.19 -24.91 6.59
C ALA A 104 -9.73 -25.39 6.73
N GLY A 105 -8.88 -24.66 7.47
CA GLY A 105 -7.53 -25.09 7.82
C GLY A 105 -6.44 -24.69 6.83
N THR A 106 -6.69 -23.73 5.95
CA THR A 106 -5.62 -23.18 5.10
C THR A 106 -4.55 -22.47 5.93
N THR A 107 -3.30 -22.43 5.45
CA THR A 107 -2.23 -21.67 6.10
C THR A 107 -2.06 -20.25 5.53
N ALA A 108 -2.58 -19.97 4.33
CA ALA A 108 -2.61 -18.66 3.69
C ALA A 108 -3.60 -18.66 2.52
N ALA A 109 -4.09 -17.47 2.13
CA ALA A 109 -5.02 -17.33 1.01
C ALA A 109 -4.44 -16.47 -0.12
N LEU A 110 -4.60 -16.94 -1.35
CA LEU A 110 -4.37 -16.18 -2.58
C LEU A 110 -5.72 -15.79 -3.17
N ILE A 111 -5.97 -14.50 -3.31
CA ILE A 111 -7.18 -13.98 -3.94
C ILE A 111 -6.86 -13.67 -5.40
N GLY A 112 -7.33 -14.51 -6.31
CA GLY A 112 -7.18 -14.31 -7.74
C GLY A 112 -8.24 -13.38 -8.29
N LEU A 113 -7.83 -12.29 -8.93
CA LEU A 113 -8.77 -11.46 -9.69
C LEU A 113 -9.35 -12.24 -10.88
N VAL A 114 -10.60 -11.93 -11.24
CA VAL A 114 -11.33 -12.56 -12.35
C VAL A 114 -11.56 -11.61 -13.53
N ALA A 115 -11.02 -10.40 -13.44
CA ALA A 115 -11.00 -9.40 -14.49
C ALA A 115 -9.55 -8.91 -14.68
N PRO A 116 -9.15 -8.53 -15.90
CA PRO A 116 -7.80 -8.07 -16.16
C PRO A 116 -7.53 -6.76 -15.42
N GLY A 117 -6.27 -6.54 -15.05
CA GLY A 117 -5.82 -5.36 -14.32
C GLY A 117 -4.87 -5.71 -13.18
N ASP A 118 -4.34 -4.65 -12.56
CA ASP A 118 -3.45 -4.76 -11.40
C ASP A 118 -4.19 -5.34 -10.19
N ALA A 119 -3.43 -5.98 -9.29
CA ALA A 119 -3.96 -6.38 -8.00
C ALA A 119 -4.47 -5.15 -7.22
N ILE A 120 -5.63 -5.28 -6.57
CA ILE A 120 -6.31 -4.16 -5.90
C ILE A 120 -6.51 -4.43 -4.41
N PRO A 121 -6.55 -3.39 -3.56
CA PRO A 121 -6.81 -3.55 -2.14
C PRO A 121 -8.29 -3.88 -1.89
N PHE A 122 -8.54 -4.54 -0.76
CA PHE A 122 -9.89 -4.79 -0.25
C PHE A 122 -10.01 -4.36 1.21
N SER A 123 -11.22 -4.05 1.64
CA SER A 123 -11.52 -3.72 3.03
C SER A 123 -12.08 -4.92 3.79
N ASN A 124 -11.88 -4.94 5.11
CA ASN A 124 -12.50 -5.94 5.98
C ASN A 124 -14.02 -5.69 6.10
N GLY A 125 -14.82 -6.73 5.88
CA GLY A 125 -16.28 -6.73 6.02
C GLY A 125 -16.80 -6.92 7.46
N GLY A 126 -15.93 -7.20 8.43
CA GLY A 126 -16.27 -7.38 9.84
C GLY A 126 -15.93 -8.76 10.41
N GLU A 127 -15.31 -9.61 9.61
CA GLU A 127 -14.81 -10.92 10.02
C GLU A 127 -13.54 -10.78 10.87
N THR A 128 -13.14 -11.87 11.54
CA THR A 128 -12.06 -11.83 12.53
C THR A 128 -11.03 -12.94 12.40
N GLN A 129 -11.34 -14.06 11.73
CA GLN A 129 -10.42 -15.18 11.61
C GLN A 129 -9.66 -15.08 10.30
N PHE A 130 -8.52 -14.41 10.28
CA PHE A 130 -7.73 -14.24 9.06
C PHE A 130 -6.44 -15.06 9.08
N VAL A 131 -6.04 -15.50 7.89
CA VAL A 131 -4.73 -16.07 7.57
C VAL A 131 -3.95 -15.08 6.69
N PRO A 132 -2.61 -15.16 6.63
CA PRO A 132 -1.82 -14.36 5.69
C PRO A 132 -2.43 -14.42 4.29
N SER A 133 -2.70 -13.27 3.68
CA SER A 133 -3.43 -13.21 2.42
C SER A 133 -2.79 -12.25 1.43
N LEU A 134 -2.80 -12.65 0.15
CA LEU A 134 -2.27 -11.85 -0.96
C LEU A 134 -3.25 -11.85 -2.12
N VAL A 135 -3.46 -10.69 -2.74
CA VAL A 135 -4.23 -10.55 -3.99
C VAL A 135 -3.28 -10.64 -5.16
N ILE A 136 -3.64 -11.42 -6.18
CA ILE A 136 -2.88 -11.58 -7.42
C ILE A 136 -3.72 -11.24 -8.64
N THR A 137 -3.06 -10.88 -9.74
CA THR A 137 -3.72 -10.55 -11.00
C THR A 137 -4.50 -11.74 -11.58
N GLN A 138 -5.39 -11.45 -12.53
CA GLN A 138 -6.10 -12.48 -13.28
C GLN A 138 -5.14 -13.37 -14.08
N SER A 139 -4.11 -12.79 -14.69
CA SER A 139 -3.12 -13.56 -15.46
C SER A 139 -2.37 -14.54 -14.59
N ASP A 140 -1.92 -14.14 -13.40
CA ASP A 140 -1.15 -15.00 -12.50
C ASP A 140 -2.04 -16.10 -11.91
N SER A 141 -3.27 -15.76 -11.52
CA SER A 141 -4.28 -16.73 -11.08
C SER A 141 -4.55 -17.78 -12.17
N ASN A 142 -4.70 -17.36 -13.43
CA ASN A 142 -4.92 -18.27 -14.55
C ASN A 142 -3.70 -19.16 -14.85
N SER A 143 -2.49 -18.61 -14.77
CA SER A 143 -1.24 -19.40 -14.93
C SER A 143 -1.13 -20.48 -13.86
N ILE A 144 -1.40 -20.15 -12.59
CA ILE A 144 -1.40 -21.11 -11.49
C ILE A 144 -2.49 -22.16 -11.68
N LYS A 145 -3.72 -21.76 -12.01
CA LYS A 145 -4.82 -22.71 -12.29
C LYS A 145 -4.51 -23.65 -13.45
N SER A 146 -3.85 -23.16 -14.50
CA SER A 146 -3.42 -23.99 -15.63
C SER A 146 -2.35 -25.00 -15.20
N ALA A 147 -1.37 -24.59 -14.38
CA ALA A 147 -0.31 -25.49 -13.90
C ALA A 147 -0.83 -26.54 -12.91
N LEU A 148 -1.85 -26.20 -12.10
CA LEU A 148 -2.51 -27.13 -11.18
C LEU A 148 -3.19 -28.30 -11.89
N ALA A 149 -3.51 -28.17 -13.18
CA ALA A 149 -4.09 -29.26 -13.96
C ALA A 149 -3.09 -30.40 -14.23
N SER A 150 -1.79 -30.11 -14.24
CA SER A 150 -0.74 -31.07 -14.58
C SER A 150 0.19 -31.44 -13.41
N SER A 151 0.29 -30.59 -12.40
CA SER A 151 1.31 -30.72 -11.35
C SER A 151 0.93 -29.93 -10.10
N ALA A 152 1.46 -30.34 -8.94
CA ALA A 152 1.38 -29.54 -7.73
C ALA A 152 2.15 -28.22 -7.92
N VAL A 153 1.53 -27.11 -7.51
CA VAL A 153 2.17 -25.78 -7.50
C VAL A 153 2.57 -25.46 -6.07
N ASN A 154 3.85 -25.19 -5.84
CA ASN A 154 4.35 -24.78 -4.52
C ASN A 154 4.70 -23.30 -4.55
N VAL A 155 4.26 -22.55 -3.55
CA VAL A 155 4.49 -21.11 -3.47
C VAL A 155 4.98 -20.67 -2.10
N THR A 156 5.63 -19.53 -2.08
CA THR A 156 6.17 -18.85 -0.90
C THR A 156 5.63 -17.43 -0.81
N LEU A 157 5.13 -17.07 0.37
CA LEU A 157 4.79 -15.71 0.79
C LEU A 157 5.75 -15.33 1.91
N SER A 158 6.52 -14.26 1.74
CA SER A 158 7.52 -13.88 2.74
C SER A 158 7.78 -12.38 2.78
N PRO A 159 7.77 -11.76 3.97
CA PRO A 159 8.25 -10.39 4.13
C PRO A 159 9.73 -10.22 3.76
N ALA A 160 10.52 -11.31 3.77
CA ALA A 160 11.93 -11.26 3.37
C ALA A 160 12.11 -11.06 1.86
N ASN A 161 11.07 -11.34 1.05
CA ASN A 161 11.06 -11.08 -0.40
C ASN A 161 10.45 -9.72 -0.75
N ALA A 162 10.16 -8.88 0.25
CA ALA A 162 9.52 -7.59 0.07
C ALA A 162 10.31 -6.67 -0.87
N ILE A 163 9.60 -6.04 -1.81
CA ILE A 163 10.14 -5.09 -2.77
C ILE A 163 9.90 -3.68 -2.22
N PRO A 164 10.94 -2.87 -1.99
CA PRO A 164 10.78 -1.49 -1.55
C PRO A 164 10.01 -0.66 -2.57
N LEU A 165 8.97 0.04 -2.12
CA LEU A 165 8.22 1.00 -2.94
C LEU A 165 8.72 2.43 -2.75
N ALA A 166 9.80 2.62 -2.00
CA ALA A 166 10.36 3.93 -1.70
C ALA A 166 10.54 4.75 -2.98
N GLY A 167 9.86 5.90 -3.07
CA GLY A 167 9.96 6.80 -4.22
C GLY A 167 9.03 6.48 -5.39
N ASN A 168 8.33 5.35 -5.39
CA ASN A 168 7.27 5.07 -6.37
C ASN A 168 6.08 6.01 -6.16
N VAL A 169 5.43 6.45 -7.24
CA VAL A 169 4.18 7.23 -7.14
C VAL A 169 3.12 6.38 -6.47
N ALA A 170 2.55 6.88 -5.37
CA ALA A 170 1.56 6.16 -4.60
C ALA A 170 0.27 5.96 -5.42
N GLY A 171 -0.41 4.82 -5.24
CA GLY A 171 -1.61 4.48 -6.03
C GLY A 171 -2.76 5.48 -5.88
N TYR A 172 -2.85 6.18 -4.74
CA TYR A 172 -3.83 7.23 -4.48
C TYR A 172 -3.41 8.61 -4.99
N SER A 173 -2.21 8.75 -5.57
CA SER A 173 -1.74 10.02 -6.14
C SER A 173 -2.54 10.35 -7.41
N SER A 174 -3.19 11.51 -7.42
CA SER A 174 -3.87 12.01 -8.61
C SER A 174 -2.86 12.28 -9.73
N ARG A 175 -3.25 11.95 -10.96
CA ARG A 175 -2.43 12.12 -12.17
C ARG A 175 -3.02 13.23 -13.03
N GLY A 176 -2.15 14.04 -13.63
CA GLY A 176 -2.58 15.07 -14.57
C GLY A 176 -2.98 14.50 -15.94
N PRO A 177 -3.20 15.38 -16.92
CA PRO A 177 -3.03 16.85 -16.84
C PRO A 177 -4.13 17.51 -15.99
N ASN A 178 -3.94 18.79 -15.67
CA ASN A 178 -5.00 19.62 -15.09
C ASN A 178 -6.22 19.63 -16.04
N ALA A 179 -7.42 19.35 -15.51
CA ALA A 179 -8.64 19.23 -16.30
C ALA A 179 -9.15 20.55 -16.91
N SER A 180 -8.82 21.70 -16.33
CA SER A 180 -9.32 23.03 -16.72
C SER A 180 -8.45 23.74 -17.75
N TYR A 181 -7.13 23.52 -17.71
CA TYR A 181 -6.15 24.26 -18.53
C TYR A 181 -5.23 23.35 -19.34
N ASN A 182 -5.41 22.03 -19.27
CA ASN A 182 -4.57 21.02 -19.91
C ASN A 182 -3.06 21.20 -19.63
N MET A 183 -2.74 21.81 -18.49
CA MET A 183 -1.37 22.08 -18.07
C MET A 183 -0.79 20.86 -17.34
N LEU A 184 0.53 20.67 -17.45
CA LEU A 184 1.23 19.59 -16.77
C LEU A 184 1.09 19.75 -15.25
N LYS A 185 0.56 18.71 -14.60
CA LYS A 185 0.44 18.53 -13.15
C LYS A 185 0.62 17.04 -12.85
N PRO A 186 1.03 16.65 -11.63
CA PRO A 186 1.53 17.48 -10.54
C PRO A 186 2.91 18.09 -10.83
N ASP A 187 3.30 19.12 -10.08
CA ASP A 187 4.53 19.91 -10.34
C ASP A 187 5.78 19.30 -9.67
N ILE A 188 5.59 18.60 -8.57
CA ILE A 188 6.66 17.95 -7.79
C ILE A 188 6.11 16.69 -7.14
N SER A 189 6.98 15.71 -6.84
CA SER A 189 6.63 14.53 -6.06
C SER A 189 7.31 14.55 -4.70
N ALA A 190 6.62 14.14 -3.64
CA ALA A 190 7.21 14.01 -2.31
C ALA A 190 6.66 12.80 -1.55
N PRO A 191 7.48 12.15 -0.68
CA PRO A 191 7.00 11.08 0.17
C PRO A 191 5.94 11.61 1.14
N LEU A 192 4.75 11.03 1.09
CA LEU A 192 3.67 11.32 2.02
C LEU A 192 3.25 10.03 2.70
N ALA A 193 3.77 9.77 3.90
CA ALA A 193 3.29 8.68 4.74
C ALA A 193 2.18 9.23 5.66
N VAL A 194 0.93 9.21 5.18
CA VAL A 194 -0.23 9.44 6.04
C VAL A 194 -0.90 8.09 6.27
N SER A 195 -0.51 7.40 7.35
CA SER A 195 -1.27 6.24 7.86
C SER A 195 -2.23 6.73 8.94
N LEU A 196 -3.53 6.62 8.69
CA LEU A 196 -4.57 6.92 9.67
C LEU A 196 -5.28 5.61 10.03
N SER A 197 -4.94 5.03 11.18
CA SER A 197 -5.65 3.88 11.73
C SER A 197 -6.78 4.36 12.66
N PHE A 198 -8.02 4.02 12.32
CA PHE A 198 -9.19 4.28 13.16
C PHE A 198 -9.70 2.96 13.73
N GLY A 199 -9.46 2.72 15.03
CA GLY A 199 -10.12 1.64 15.76
C GLY A 199 -11.55 2.02 16.13
N THR A 200 -12.54 1.21 15.75
CA THR A 200 -13.91 1.30 16.28
C THR A 200 -13.99 0.56 17.62
N TYR A 201 -14.27 1.28 18.70
CA TYR A 201 -14.49 0.70 20.04
C TYR A 201 -15.98 0.73 20.38
N ARG A 202 -16.55 -0.40 20.86
CA ARG A 202 -17.90 -0.45 21.46
C ARG A 202 -17.83 0.08 22.90
N LEU A 203 -18.69 1.04 23.25
CA LEU A 203 -18.75 1.63 24.59
C LEU A 203 -20.00 1.12 25.33
N ASN A 204 -19.82 0.65 26.57
CA ASN A 204 -20.91 0.52 27.52
C ASN A 204 -21.14 1.87 28.22
N ALA A 205 -22.40 2.17 28.57
CA ALA A 205 -22.92 3.50 28.93
C ALA A 205 -22.31 4.18 30.19
N THR A 206 -21.26 3.63 30.80
CA THR A 206 -20.78 4.07 32.12
C THR A 206 -19.28 4.37 32.19
N GLN A 207 -18.58 4.56 31.07
CA GLN A 207 -17.16 4.97 31.11
C GLN A 207 -16.82 6.09 30.14
N THR A 208 -16.33 7.20 30.68
CA THR A 208 -15.78 8.34 29.94
C THR A 208 -14.27 8.14 29.76
N PHE A 209 -13.82 7.84 28.53
CA PHE A 209 -12.40 7.85 28.22
C PHE A 209 -12.03 9.03 27.32
N ARG A 210 -10.91 9.69 27.65
CA ARG A 210 -10.29 10.71 26.80
C ARG A 210 -9.57 10.00 25.64
N LYS A 211 -10.09 10.16 24.42
CA LYS A 211 -9.40 9.72 23.20
C LYS A 211 -8.09 10.51 23.05
N LYS A 212 -6.96 9.83 23.15
CA LYS A 212 -5.68 10.35 22.67
C LYS A 212 -5.59 9.98 21.18
N LEU A 213 -5.85 10.95 20.31
CA LEU A 213 -5.52 10.80 18.89
C LEU A 213 -3.99 10.91 18.79
N VAL A 214 -3.32 9.78 18.61
CA VAL A 214 -1.89 9.76 18.30
C VAL A 214 -1.76 9.75 16.79
N ILE A 215 -1.47 10.91 16.21
CA ILE A 215 -1.02 11.00 14.82
C ILE A 215 0.49 10.80 14.86
N GLU A 216 0.95 9.57 14.60
CA GLU A 216 2.38 9.34 14.36
C GLU A 216 2.71 9.82 12.93
N ILE A 217 3.10 11.08 12.82
CA ILE A 217 3.83 11.56 11.64
C ILE A 217 5.27 11.07 11.81
N THR A 218 5.61 9.92 11.23
CA THR A 218 7.01 9.49 11.16
C THR A 218 7.75 10.36 10.14
N ALA A 219 8.05 11.60 10.52
CA ALA A 219 9.09 12.36 9.85
C ALA A 219 10.43 11.74 10.25
N THR A 220 11.01 10.91 9.39
CA THR A 220 12.37 10.41 9.60
C THR A 220 13.33 11.60 9.60
N ARG A 221 13.63 12.06 10.82
CA ARG A 221 14.63 13.03 11.31
C ARG A 221 15.08 14.16 10.35
N LEU A 222 14.82 15.39 10.81
CA LEU A 222 15.50 16.65 10.44
C LEU A 222 15.37 17.14 8.99
N ALA A 223 14.18 17.62 8.64
CA ALA A 223 14.01 18.68 7.63
C ALA A 223 12.84 19.61 7.96
N SER A 224 12.59 19.90 9.24
CA SER A 224 11.85 21.10 9.62
C SER A 224 12.84 22.27 9.56
N ILE A 225 12.53 23.30 8.77
CA ILE A 225 13.36 24.46 8.35
C ILE A 225 14.18 24.27 7.05
N LYS A 226 13.70 23.53 6.02
CA LYS A 226 14.28 23.69 4.65
C LYS A 226 13.34 23.92 3.46
N SER A 227 12.04 23.63 3.50
CA SER A 227 11.18 23.88 2.33
C SER A 227 10.68 25.33 2.22
N GLN A 228 10.45 26.02 3.34
CA GLN A 228 10.19 27.48 3.30
C GLN A 228 11.46 28.28 2.99
N THR A 229 12.65 27.76 3.32
CA THR A 229 13.91 28.42 2.96
C THR A 229 14.36 28.11 1.54
N SER A 230 13.97 27.04 0.85
CA SER A 230 14.38 26.87 -0.56
C SER A 230 13.79 27.95 -1.48
N THR A 231 12.49 28.22 -1.39
CA THR A 231 11.83 29.24 -2.22
C THR A 231 12.14 30.67 -1.71
N ALA A 232 12.32 30.85 -0.39
CA ALA A 232 12.77 32.13 0.15
C ALA A 232 14.26 32.40 -0.17
N MET A 233 15.15 31.42 -0.08
CA MET A 233 16.61 31.54 -0.35
C MET A 233 16.90 31.64 -1.85
N GLN A 234 16.10 31.04 -2.73
CA GLN A 234 16.15 31.33 -4.17
C GLN A 234 15.65 32.75 -4.48
N ARG A 235 14.64 33.26 -3.77
CA ARG A 235 14.21 34.67 -3.89
C ARG A 235 15.21 35.66 -3.30
N THR A 236 15.89 35.36 -2.19
CA THR A 236 16.93 36.24 -1.62
C THR A 236 18.18 36.28 -2.51
N ARG A 237 18.55 35.17 -3.15
CA ARG A 237 19.69 35.13 -4.08
C ARG A 237 19.42 35.84 -5.41
N ALA A 238 18.15 35.89 -5.85
CA ALA A 238 17.76 36.66 -7.03
C ALA A 238 17.69 38.18 -6.78
N GLN A 239 17.38 38.62 -5.55
CA GLN A 239 17.31 40.05 -5.19
C GLN A 239 18.67 40.72 -4.96
N HIS A 240 19.72 39.96 -4.63
CA HIS A 240 21.07 40.50 -4.41
C HIS A 240 21.87 40.80 -5.69
N LEU A 241 21.34 40.50 -6.88
CA LEU A 241 22.01 40.74 -8.16
C LEU A 241 21.67 42.10 -8.81
N HIS A 242 20.86 42.96 -8.18
CA HIS A 242 20.28 44.16 -8.84
C HIS A 242 20.29 45.50 -8.07
N SER A 243 21.06 45.70 -6.99
CA SER A 243 21.16 47.04 -6.35
C SER A 243 22.45 47.80 -6.68
N PRO A 244 22.39 49.08 -7.08
CA PRO A 244 23.56 49.86 -7.46
C PRO A 244 24.34 50.36 -6.23
N PHE A 245 25.67 50.36 -6.38
CA PHE A 245 26.68 50.88 -5.47
C PHE A 245 26.36 52.29 -4.94
N TRP A 246 26.35 52.47 -3.61
CA TRP A 246 26.68 53.74 -2.96
C TRP A 246 27.59 53.49 -1.76
N HIS A 247 28.72 54.20 -1.75
CA HIS A 247 29.77 54.17 -0.73
C HIS A 247 29.31 54.84 0.56
N SER A 248 29.71 54.30 1.73
CA SER A 248 29.94 55.10 2.93
C SER A 248 30.96 54.40 3.85
N THR A 249 31.98 55.18 4.20
CA THR A 249 33.23 54.87 4.89
C THR A 249 33.02 54.52 6.37
N ILE A 250 33.72 53.50 6.89
CA ILE A 250 33.77 53.17 8.33
C ILE A 250 35.14 53.56 8.89
N THR A 251 35.16 54.53 9.81
CA THR A 251 36.32 54.85 10.66
C THR A 251 36.37 53.93 11.87
N SER A 252 37.53 53.31 12.11
CA SER A 252 37.89 52.57 13.33
C SER A 252 38.43 53.53 14.41
N PRO A 253 38.40 53.17 15.71
CA PRO A 253 39.65 52.69 16.29
C PRO A 253 39.52 51.59 17.38
N ALA A 254 40.70 51.14 17.79
CA ALA A 254 41.08 49.96 18.56
C ALA A 254 41.02 50.09 20.10
N LEU A 255 41.03 48.91 20.76
CA LEU A 255 41.63 48.50 22.06
C LEU A 255 41.51 49.41 23.31
N LEU A 256 41.10 48.85 24.45
CA LEU A 256 42.01 48.32 25.51
C LEU A 256 41.21 47.66 26.66
N ARG A 257 41.77 46.58 27.24
CA ARG A 257 41.34 45.94 28.49
C ARG A 257 41.66 46.80 29.71
N ILE A 258 40.80 46.77 30.73
CA ILE A 258 41.11 46.30 32.10
C ILE A 258 39.89 45.53 32.59
#